data_AF-A0AAD7FN48-F1
#
_entry.id   AF-A0AAD7FN48-F1
#
_cell.length_a   1.000
_cell.length_b   1.000
_cell.length_c   1.000
_cell.angle_alpha   90.00
_cell.angle_beta   90.00
_cell.angle_gamma   90.00
#
_symmetry.space_group_name_H-M   'P 1'
#
loop_
_entity.id
_entity.type
_entity.pdbx_description
1 polymer ?
#
loop_
_entity_poly.entity_id
_entity_poly.type
_entity_poly.pdbx_seq_one_letter_code
_entity_poly.pdbx_strand_id
1 'polypeptide(L)'
;FVELYSESLTSYRGLQTALQRTMTTLSKFGLASSNNTVPSVVQNHMKLPPHQLVQGAAGADDKEVVSMAKAAAVKDIAAAHATTTAYLATLYLAQVDECRARVNVATCSDTFAKTLNEYGNRIITSAGDADLTQWEACITLIKAAFTLDLQSLKYEFTTRLERDADSREAKANAVATANTDAEMLDATKPIAEIIKD
;
A
#
# COMPACT_ATOMS: atom_id res chain seq x y z
N PHE A 1 23.59 20.50 -12.35
CA PHE A 1 22.25 21.13 -12.30
C PHE A 1 21.21 20.29 -13.04
N VAL A 2 21.40 20.02 -14.33
CA VAL A 2 20.50 19.13 -15.11
C VAL A 2 20.42 17.73 -14.48
N GLU A 3 21.56 17.13 -14.11
CA GLU A 3 21.59 15.81 -13.44
C GLU A 3 20.76 15.81 -12.14
N LEU A 4 21.05 16.76 -11.22
CA LEU A 4 20.29 16.96 -9.98
C LEU A 4 18.77 17.12 -10.23
N TYR A 5 18.40 17.84 -11.29
CA TYR A 5 17.01 18.02 -11.69
C TYR A 5 16.36 16.69 -12.08
N SER A 6 16.98 15.95 -12.99
CA SER A 6 16.48 14.65 -13.47
C SER A 6 16.43 13.58 -12.38
N GLU A 7 17.44 13.52 -11.51
CA GLU A 7 17.46 12.61 -10.36
C GLU A 7 16.35 12.95 -9.38
N SER A 8 16.13 14.23 -9.08
CA SER A 8 15.08 14.67 -8.17
C SER A 8 13.68 14.36 -8.70
N LEU A 9 13.43 14.54 -10.01
CA LEU A 9 12.17 14.12 -10.64
C LEU A 9 11.97 12.59 -10.57
N THR A 10 13.03 11.82 -10.82
CA THR A 10 12.98 10.36 -10.75
C THR A 10 12.70 9.88 -9.34
N SER A 11 13.37 10.47 -8.35
CA SER A 11 13.14 10.21 -6.93
C SER A 11 11.71 10.53 -6.52
N TYR A 12 11.16 11.67 -6.96
CA TYR A 12 9.78 12.05 -6.70
C TYR A 12 8.77 11.03 -7.25
N ARG A 13 8.95 10.56 -8.49
CA ARG A 13 8.12 9.48 -9.07
C ARG A 13 8.24 8.18 -8.28
N GLY A 14 9.43 7.85 -7.79
CA GLY A 14 9.66 6.72 -6.90
C GLY A 14 8.86 6.83 -5.59
N LEU A 15 8.87 8.01 -4.97
CA LEU A 15 8.11 8.30 -3.75
C LEU A 15 6.59 8.22 -3.99
N GLN A 16 6.09 8.73 -5.12
CA GLN A 16 4.69 8.56 -5.52
C GLN A 16 4.30 7.09 -5.68
N THR A 17 5.16 6.29 -6.33
CA THR A 17 4.94 4.85 -6.49
C THR A 17 4.92 4.13 -5.14
N ALA A 18 5.81 4.49 -4.22
CA ALA A 18 5.82 3.97 -2.85
C ALA A 18 4.51 4.33 -2.12
N LEU A 19 4.07 5.59 -2.19
CA LEU A 19 2.80 6.04 -1.60
C LEU A 19 1.61 5.23 -2.13
N GLN A 20 1.50 5.04 -3.45
CA GLN A 20 0.42 4.24 -4.05
C GLN A 20 0.42 2.79 -3.54
N ARG A 21 1.59 2.16 -3.44
CA ARG A 21 1.72 0.79 -2.91
C ARG A 21 1.28 0.73 -1.46
N THR A 22 1.74 1.65 -0.62
CA THR A 22 1.39 1.70 0.81
C THR A 22 -0.11 1.95 1.01
N MET A 23 -0.71 2.90 0.28
CA MET A 23 -2.15 3.15 0.30
C MET A 23 -2.96 1.93 -0.15
N THR A 24 -2.51 1.26 -1.22
CA THR A 24 -3.17 0.03 -1.71
C THR A 24 -3.11 -1.07 -0.66
N THR A 25 -1.96 -1.25 -0.01
CA THR A 25 -1.82 -2.23 1.08
C THR A 25 -2.73 -1.88 2.26
N LEU A 26 -2.77 -0.62 2.68
CA LEU A 26 -3.67 -0.16 3.74
C LEU A 26 -5.15 -0.42 3.40
N SER A 27 -5.57 -0.21 2.15
CA SER A 27 -6.96 -0.49 1.73
C SER A 27 -7.35 -1.96 1.89
N LYS A 28 -6.39 -2.90 1.76
CA LYS A 28 -6.63 -4.34 1.99
C LYS A 28 -6.93 -4.64 3.45
N PHE A 29 -6.38 -3.89 4.39
CA PHE A 29 -6.72 -4.03 5.81
C PHE A 29 -8.17 -3.59 6.07
N GLY A 30 -8.63 -2.50 5.43
CA GLY A 30 -10.03 -2.06 5.50
C GLY A 30 -11.01 -3.09 4.95
N LEU A 31 -10.74 -3.63 3.76
CA LEU A 31 -11.56 -4.69 3.13
C LEU A 31 -11.56 -5.99 3.94
N ALA A 32 -10.41 -6.38 4.50
CA ALA A 32 -10.33 -7.58 5.32
C ALA A 32 -11.15 -7.42 6.62
N SER A 33 -11.10 -6.24 7.23
CA SER A 33 -11.90 -5.89 8.41
C SER A 33 -13.40 -5.91 8.13
N SER A 34 -13.86 -5.42 6.97
CA SER A 34 -15.30 -5.43 6.64
C SER A 34 -15.83 -6.84 6.38
N ASN A 35 -14.98 -7.73 5.89
CA ASN A 35 -15.36 -9.10 5.54
C ASN A 35 -15.05 -10.13 6.65
N ASN A 36 -14.62 -9.68 7.84
CA ASN A 36 -14.15 -10.56 8.93
C ASN A 36 -13.09 -11.58 8.48
N THR A 37 -12.20 -11.18 7.56
CA THR A 37 -11.11 -12.02 7.05
C THR A 37 -9.76 -11.51 7.52
N VAL A 38 -8.76 -12.39 7.56
CA VAL A 38 -7.37 -11.99 7.86
C VAL A 38 -6.72 -11.48 6.57
N PRO A 39 -6.12 -10.27 6.53
CA PRO A 39 -5.47 -9.77 5.33
C PRO A 39 -4.37 -10.73 4.87
N SER A 40 -4.22 -10.90 3.56
CA SER A 40 -3.23 -11.82 2.97
C SER A 40 -1.78 -11.52 3.41
N VAL A 41 -1.47 -10.26 3.72
CA VAL A 41 -0.15 -9.86 4.25
C VAL A 41 0.11 -10.53 5.60
N VAL A 42 -0.88 -10.53 6.51
CA VAL A 42 -0.78 -11.21 7.80
C VAL A 42 -0.70 -12.73 7.60
N GLN A 43 -1.55 -13.29 6.73
CA GLN A 43 -1.55 -14.73 6.42
C GLN A 43 -0.20 -15.22 5.87
N ASN A 44 0.45 -14.43 5.03
CA ASN A 44 1.73 -14.80 4.40
C ASN A 44 2.93 -14.68 5.35
N HIS A 45 2.87 -13.78 6.34
CA HIS A 45 3.96 -13.55 7.30
C HIS A 45 3.79 -14.35 8.60
N MET A 46 2.55 -14.64 9.01
CA MET A 46 2.25 -15.57 10.10
C MET A 46 1.98 -16.97 9.53
N LYS A 47 3.00 -17.58 8.94
CA LYS A 47 2.92 -19.01 8.59
C LYS A 47 2.94 -19.81 9.88
N LEU A 48 1.82 -20.47 10.16
CA LEU A 48 1.72 -21.39 11.28
C LEU A 48 2.77 -22.50 11.12
N PRO A 49 3.49 -22.88 12.19
CA PRO A 49 4.12 -24.20 12.21
C PRO A 49 3.04 -25.23 11.87
N PRO A 50 3.31 -26.22 11.00
CA PRO A 50 2.38 -27.32 10.84
C PRO A 50 2.19 -27.90 12.24
N HIS A 51 0.96 -27.84 12.77
CA HIS A 51 0.63 -28.45 14.05
C HIS A 51 0.76 -29.96 13.88
N GLN A 52 1.98 -30.47 13.96
CA GLN A 52 2.26 -31.83 14.34
C GLN A 52 1.96 -31.90 15.84
N LEU A 53 0.66 -31.94 16.18
CA LEU A 53 0.28 -32.55 17.44
C LEU A 53 0.85 -33.96 17.36
N VAL A 54 1.95 -34.18 18.10
CA VAL A 54 2.60 -35.48 18.19
C VAL A 54 1.48 -36.46 18.49
N GLN A 55 1.19 -37.36 17.54
CA GLN A 55 0.35 -38.54 17.75
C GLN A 55 1.11 -39.46 18.71
N GLY A 56 1.34 -39.00 19.93
CA GLY A 56 1.97 -39.76 20.98
C GLY A 56 0.88 -40.62 21.61
N ALA A 57 0.73 -41.85 21.11
CA ALA A 57 0.13 -42.99 21.80
C ALA A 57 -1.16 -42.75 22.61
N ALA A 58 -2.05 -41.89 22.10
CA ALA A 58 -3.25 -41.48 22.80
C ALA A 58 -4.43 -42.39 22.40
N GLY A 59 -4.99 -43.12 23.37
CA GLY A 59 -6.13 -44.02 23.20
C GLY A 59 -7.41 -43.28 22.81
N ALA A 60 -8.48 -44.03 22.54
CA ALA A 60 -9.76 -43.48 22.06
C ALA A 60 -10.40 -42.42 23.00
N ASP A 61 -10.01 -42.37 24.28
CA ASP A 61 -10.46 -41.39 25.29
C ASP A 61 -9.76 -40.01 25.22
N ASP A 62 -8.65 -39.89 24.50
CA ASP A 62 -7.91 -38.61 24.39
C ASP A 62 -8.40 -37.72 23.24
N LYS A 63 -9.42 -38.15 22.48
CA LYS A 63 -9.98 -37.36 21.36
C LYS A 63 -10.56 -36.03 21.82
N GLU A 64 -11.14 -36.00 23.02
CA GLU A 64 -11.73 -34.78 23.59
C GLU A 64 -10.64 -33.80 24.04
N VAL A 65 -9.57 -34.30 24.66
CA VAL A 65 -8.40 -33.50 25.07
C VAL A 65 -7.67 -32.91 23.86
N VAL A 66 -7.46 -33.72 22.80
CA VAL A 66 -6.87 -33.26 21.54
C VAL A 66 -7.78 -32.25 20.83
N SER A 67 -9.10 -32.46 20.85
CA SER A 67 -10.10 -31.52 20.32
C SER A 67 -10.07 -30.17 21.05
N MET A 68 -10.07 -30.19 22.39
CA MET A 68 -10.01 -28.99 23.22
C MET A 68 -8.69 -28.24 23.04
N ALA A 69 -7.56 -28.94 22.99
CA ALA A 69 -6.25 -28.34 22.73
C ALA A 69 -6.18 -27.71 21.33
N LYS A 70 -6.79 -28.35 20.32
CA LYS A 70 -6.91 -27.80 18.97
C LYS A 70 -7.81 -26.56 18.96
N ALA A 71 -8.93 -26.57 19.66
CA ALA A 71 -9.83 -25.42 19.76
C ALA A 71 -9.17 -24.23 20.48
N ALA A 72 -8.43 -24.47 21.56
CA ALA A 72 -7.64 -23.45 22.25
C ALA A 72 -6.56 -22.85 21.34
N ALA A 73 -5.80 -23.70 20.63
CA ALA A 73 -4.79 -23.23 19.68
C ALA A 73 -5.40 -22.38 18.56
N VAL A 74 -6.54 -22.79 17.97
CA VAL A 74 -7.25 -22.02 16.95
C VAL A 74 -7.70 -20.66 17.48
N LYS A 75 -8.19 -20.59 18.74
CA LYS A 75 -8.59 -19.35 19.39
C LYS A 75 -7.40 -18.41 19.60
N ASP A 76 -6.28 -18.93 20.09
CA ASP A 76 -5.08 -18.13 20.33
C ASP A 76 -4.49 -17.59 19.02
N ILE A 77 -4.54 -18.38 17.95
CA ILE A 77 -4.14 -17.95 16.60
C ILE A 77 -5.06 -16.85 16.09
N ALA A 78 -6.38 -16.99 16.25
CA ALA A 78 -7.33 -15.95 15.84
C ALA A 78 -7.07 -14.63 16.59
N ALA A 79 -6.79 -14.70 17.89
CA ALA A 79 -6.43 -13.53 18.70
C ALA A 79 -5.10 -12.91 18.25
N ALA A 80 -4.09 -13.73 17.93
CA ALA A 80 -2.80 -13.25 17.40
C ALA A 80 -2.95 -12.60 16.02
N HIS A 81 -3.78 -13.16 15.13
CA HIS A 81 -4.10 -12.56 13.83
C HIS A 81 -4.83 -11.22 13.99
N ALA A 82 -5.81 -11.13 14.88
CA ALA A 82 -6.53 -9.88 15.14
C ALA A 82 -5.58 -8.78 15.65
N THR A 83 -4.74 -9.11 16.62
CA THR A 83 -3.77 -8.18 17.21
C THR A 83 -2.73 -7.73 16.18
N THR A 84 -2.18 -8.67 15.39
CA THR A 84 -1.20 -8.38 14.34
C THR A 84 -1.80 -7.52 13.23
N THR A 85 -3.05 -7.81 12.84
CA THR A 85 -3.78 -7.03 11.83
C THR A 85 -3.96 -5.59 12.28
N ALA A 86 -4.39 -5.37 13.53
CA ALA A 86 -4.54 -4.03 14.09
C ALA A 86 -3.20 -3.28 14.16
N TYR A 87 -2.15 -3.93 14.64
CA TYR A 87 -0.81 -3.33 14.71
C TYR A 87 -0.28 -2.94 13.32
N LEU A 88 -0.31 -3.86 12.35
CA LEU A 88 0.16 -3.57 11.00
C LEU A 88 -0.67 -2.46 10.34
N ALA A 89 -1.98 -2.42 10.55
CA ALA A 89 -2.82 -1.34 10.03
C ALA A 89 -2.36 0.03 10.56
N THR A 90 -2.02 0.15 11.85
CA THR A 90 -1.50 1.41 12.42
C THR A 90 -0.14 1.80 11.83
N LEU A 91 0.76 0.83 11.62
CA LEU A 91 2.05 1.08 10.98
C LEU A 91 1.90 1.56 9.54
N TYR A 92 1.07 0.89 8.74
CA TYR A 92 0.81 1.28 7.35
C TYR A 92 0.14 2.66 7.27
N LEU A 93 -0.72 3.01 8.21
CA LEU A 93 -1.30 4.35 8.30
C LEU A 93 -0.22 5.41 8.53
N ALA A 94 0.66 5.22 9.53
CA ALA A 94 1.78 6.12 9.79
C ALA A 94 2.73 6.22 8.58
N GLN A 95 2.98 5.11 7.89
CA GLN A 95 3.80 5.10 6.69
C GLN A 95 3.15 5.86 5.52
N VAL A 96 1.82 5.80 5.37
CA VAL A 96 1.10 6.61 4.38
C VAL A 96 1.28 8.10 4.67
N ASP A 97 1.16 8.51 5.92
CA ASP A 97 1.32 9.92 6.31
C ASP A 97 2.75 10.42 6.08
N GLU A 98 3.75 9.60 6.39
CA GLU A 98 5.15 9.91 6.07
C GLU A 98 5.37 10.03 4.56
N CYS A 99 4.86 9.07 3.77
CA CYS A 99 4.96 9.12 2.32
C CYS A 99 4.27 10.36 1.76
N ARG A 100 3.11 10.77 2.29
CA ARG A 100 2.39 12.00 1.91
C ARG A 100 3.22 13.25 2.17
N ALA A 101 3.88 13.32 3.32
CA ALA A 101 4.77 14.42 3.64
C ALA A 101 5.95 14.50 2.66
N ARG A 102 6.52 13.35 2.28
CA ARG A 102 7.65 13.26 1.33
C ARG A 102 7.30 13.58 -0.12
N VAL A 103 6.05 13.38 -0.55
CA VAL A 103 5.59 13.78 -1.90
C VAL A 103 5.02 15.20 -1.94
N ASN A 104 5.18 15.98 -0.87
CA ASN A 104 4.75 17.37 -0.84
C ASN A 104 5.58 18.21 -1.82
N VAL A 105 4.91 18.79 -2.82
CA VAL A 105 5.56 19.58 -3.89
C VAL A 105 6.34 20.76 -3.34
N ALA A 106 5.79 21.49 -2.36
CA ALA A 106 6.46 22.66 -1.78
C ALA A 106 7.75 22.23 -1.06
N THR A 107 7.67 21.21 -0.20
CA THR A 107 8.83 20.67 0.51
C THR A 107 9.91 20.15 -0.45
N CYS A 108 9.52 19.41 -1.49
CA CYS A 108 10.46 18.91 -2.50
C CYS A 108 11.13 20.04 -3.29
N SER A 109 10.34 21.04 -3.70
CA SER A 109 10.84 22.20 -4.44
C SER A 109 11.81 23.04 -3.59
N ASP A 110 11.50 23.25 -2.31
CA ASP A 110 12.35 23.99 -1.38
C ASP A 110 13.66 23.25 -1.09
N THR A 111 13.59 21.92 -0.90
CA THR A 111 14.76 21.09 -0.68
C THR A 111 15.66 21.08 -1.91
N PHE A 112 15.08 20.92 -3.11
CA PHE A 112 15.82 20.97 -4.37
C PHE A 112 16.51 22.32 -4.58
N ALA A 113 15.80 23.43 -4.35
CA ALA A 113 16.40 24.77 -4.43
C ALA A 113 17.55 24.95 -3.45
N LYS A 114 17.44 24.39 -2.23
CA LYS A 114 18.51 24.42 -1.24
C LYS A 114 19.74 23.64 -1.71
N THR A 115 19.54 22.44 -2.26
CA THR A 115 20.62 21.62 -2.84
C THR A 115 21.28 22.32 -4.05
N LEU A 116 20.50 22.97 -4.91
CA LEU A 116 21.03 23.75 -6.03
C LEU A 116 21.89 24.93 -5.54
N ASN A 117 21.43 25.64 -4.51
CA ASN A 117 22.18 26.74 -3.90
C ASN A 117 23.50 26.24 -3.30
N GLU A 118 23.48 25.15 -2.53
CA GLU A 118 24.67 24.56 -1.93
C GLU A 118 25.68 24.10 -3.00
N TYR A 119 25.21 23.40 -4.04
CA TYR A 119 26.04 22.97 -5.16
C TYR A 119 26.63 24.17 -5.92
N GLY A 120 25.81 25.20 -6.14
CA GLY A 120 26.19 26.42 -6.81
C GLY A 120 27.25 27.24 -6.10
N ASN A 121 27.04 27.47 -4.81
CA ASN A 121 27.98 28.21 -3.98
C ASN A 121 29.34 27.52 -3.95
N ARG A 122 29.38 26.17 -3.96
CA ARG A 122 30.64 25.42 -4.08
C ARG A 122 31.36 25.70 -5.40
N ILE A 123 30.64 25.72 -6.53
CA ILE A 123 31.21 26.02 -7.84
C ILE A 123 31.72 27.46 -7.88
N ILE A 124 30.91 28.43 -7.46
CA ILE A 124 31.27 29.86 -7.44
C ILE A 124 32.53 30.09 -6.61
N THR A 125 32.55 29.55 -5.39
CA THR A 125 33.72 29.66 -4.49
C THR A 125 34.97 29.05 -5.12
N SER A 126 34.83 27.97 -5.89
CA SER A 126 35.96 27.34 -6.58
C SER A 126 36.42 28.07 -7.85
N ALA A 127 35.53 28.80 -8.52
CA ALA A 127 35.80 29.48 -9.78
C ALA A 127 36.32 30.92 -9.63
N GLY A 128 36.10 31.55 -8.47
CA GLY A 128 36.73 32.83 -8.10
C GLY A 128 36.06 34.11 -8.63
N ASP A 129 35.33 34.05 -9.74
CA ASP A 129 34.63 35.20 -10.35
C ASP A 129 33.21 34.83 -10.78
N ALA A 130 32.24 34.88 -9.86
CA ALA A 130 30.83 34.72 -10.24
C ALA A 130 29.92 35.78 -9.63
N ASP A 131 29.00 36.28 -10.45
CA ASP A 131 27.91 37.15 -10.03
C ASP A 131 26.83 36.33 -9.32
N LEU A 132 26.82 36.41 -7.99
CA LEU A 132 25.83 35.76 -7.12
C LEU A 132 24.38 36.12 -7.50
N THR A 133 24.15 37.33 -8.00
CA THR A 133 22.81 37.81 -8.34
C THR A 133 22.24 37.07 -9.54
N GLN A 134 23.06 36.87 -10.59
CA GLN A 134 22.67 36.11 -11.77
C GLN A 134 22.45 34.63 -11.44
N TRP A 135 23.26 34.10 -10.53
CA TRP A 135 23.16 32.72 -10.06
C TRP A 135 21.85 32.45 -9.30
N GLU A 136 21.50 33.30 -8.34
CA GLU A 136 20.25 33.22 -7.58
C GLU A 136 19.02 33.35 -8.49
N ALA A 137 19.08 34.24 -9.49
CA ALA A 137 18.03 34.37 -10.50
C ALA A 137 17.84 33.07 -11.31
N CYS A 138 18.95 32.42 -11.72
CA CYS A 138 18.89 31.14 -12.42
C CYS A 138 18.27 30.03 -11.55
N ILE A 139 18.67 29.91 -10.28
CA ILE A 139 18.10 28.92 -9.36
C ILE A 139 16.61 29.15 -9.15
N THR A 140 16.17 30.40 -9.06
CA THR A 140 14.74 30.74 -8.92
C THR A 140 13.93 30.27 -10.12
N LEU A 141 14.43 30.49 -11.34
CA LEU A 141 13.78 30.00 -12.56
C LEU A 141 13.74 28.47 -12.64
N ILE A 142 14.86 27.81 -12.30
CA ILE A 142 14.95 26.34 -12.30
C ILE A 142 13.99 25.75 -11.24
N LYS A 143 13.90 26.36 -10.05
CA LYS A 143 12.94 25.97 -9.01
C LYS A 143 11.50 26.11 -9.50
N ALA A 144 11.17 27.20 -10.18
CA ALA A 144 9.83 27.41 -10.71
C ALA A 144 9.46 26.34 -11.76
N ALA A 145 10.35 26.05 -12.70
CA ALA A 145 10.17 24.97 -13.68
C ALA A 145 10.02 23.61 -13.01
N PHE A 146 10.90 23.28 -12.05
CA PHE A 146 10.84 22.03 -11.28
C PHE A 146 9.50 21.89 -10.54
N THR A 147 9.04 22.98 -9.92
CA THR A 147 7.75 23.00 -9.21
C THR A 147 6.58 22.68 -10.15
N LEU A 148 6.59 23.24 -11.36
CA LEU A 148 5.57 22.96 -12.36
C LEU A 148 5.58 21.48 -12.79
N ASP A 149 6.76 20.92 -13.02
CA ASP A 149 6.90 19.50 -13.36
C ASP A 149 6.40 18.59 -12.22
N LEU A 150 6.76 18.91 -10.97
CA LEU A 150 6.25 18.18 -9.80
C LEU A 150 4.72 18.27 -9.68
N GLN A 151 4.12 19.42 -9.98
CA GLN A 151 2.67 19.58 -10.00
C GLN A 151 2.02 18.72 -11.09
N SER A 152 2.59 18.70 -12.30
CA SER A 152 2.13 17.83 -13.39
C SER A 152 2.19 16.36 -12.99
N LEU A 153 3.31 15.92 -12.42
CA LEU A 153 3.47 14.54 -11.94
C LEU A 153 2.47 14.20 -10.82
N LYS A 154 2.20 15.14 -9.91
CA LYS A 154 1.19 14.96 -8.86
C LYS A 154 -0.21 14.82 -9.45
N TYR A 155 -0.56 15.64 -10.44
CA TYR A 155 -1.84 15.56 -11.11
C TYR A 155 -2.03 14.23 -11.84
N GLU A 156 -1.03 13.79 -12.62
CA GLU A 156 -1.04 12.49 -13.29
C GLU A 156 -1.21 11.33 -12.29
N PHE A 157 -0.49 11.41 -11.17
CA PHE A 157 -0.58 10.42 -10.10
C PHE A 157 -1.98 10.34 -9.48
N THR A 158 -2.58 11.49 -9.12
CA THR A 158 -3.94 11.54 -8.56
C THR A 158 -4.97 11.01 -9.57
N THR A 159 -4.88 11.45 -10.83
CA THR A 159 -5.76 10.97 -11.91
C THR A 159 -5.67 9.46 -12.08
N ARG A 160 -4.46 8.89 -11.99
CA ARG A 160 -4.25 7.45 -12.06
C ARG A 160 -4.87 6.72 -10.87
N LEU A 161 -4.72 7.26 -9.66
CA LEU A 161 -5.33 6.67 -8.45
C LEU A 161 -6.85 6.60 -8.55
N GLU A 162 -7.49 7.66 -9.05
CA GLU A 162 -8.94 7.71 -9.26
C GLU A 162 -9.37 6.66 -10.30
N ARG A 163 -8.72 6.61 -11.46
CA ARG A 163 -9.01 5.59 -12.48
C ARG A 163 -8.81 4.16 -11.96
N ASP A 164 -7.79 3.92 -11.15
CA ASP A 164 -7.52 2.63 -10.54
C ASP A 164 -8.59 2.28 -9.48
N ALA A 165 -9.23 3.27 -8.85
CA ALA A 165 -10.35 3.07 -7.93
C ALA A 165 -11.64 2.74 -8.70
N ASP A 166 -11.98 3.54 -9.71
CA ASP A 166 -13.16 3.31 -10.57
C ASP A 166 -13.11 1.93 -11.24
N SER A 167 -11.93 1.54 -11.75
CA SER A 167 -11.73 0.21 -12.34
C SER A 167 -11.93 -0.92 -11.34
N ARG A 168 -11.55 -0.72 -10.08
CA ARG A 168 -11.76 -1.71 -9.01
C ARG A 168 -13.23 -1.81 -8.63
N GLU A 169 -13.93 -0.69 -8.52
CA GLU A 169 -15.37 -0.65 -8.24
C GLU A 169 -16.17 -1.32 -9.37
N ALA A 170 -15.88 -1.00 -10.63
CA ALA A 170 -16.52 -1.62 -11.78
C ALA A 170 -16.32 -3.15 -11.79
N LYS A 171 -15.11 -3.64 -11.46
CA LYS A 171 -14.84 -5.08 -11.33
C LYS A 171 -15.60 -5.72 -10.17
N ALA A 172 -15.66 -5.06 -9.01
CA ALA A 172 -16.42 -5.56 -7.86
C ALA A 172 -17.92 -5.67 -8.19
N ASN A 173 -18.48 -4.67 -8.86
CA ASN A 173 -19.88 -4.67 -9.30
C ASN A 173 -20.15 -5.77 -10.35
N ALA A 174 -19.23 -6.01 -11.28
CA ALA A 174 -19.33 -7.10 -12.25
C ALA A 174 -19.33 -8.47 -11.58
N VAL A 175 -18.48 -8.70 -10.56
CA VAL A 175 -18.45 -9.94 -9.79
C VAL A 175 -19.73 -10.10 -8.97
N ALA A 176 -20.21 -9.03 -8.32
CA ALA A 176 -21.47 -9.06 -7.57
C ALA A 176 -22.64 -9.43 -8.48
N THR A 177 -22.74 -8.81 -9.66
CA THR A 177 -23.76 -9.12 -10.67
C THR A 177 -23.66 -10.58 -11.11
N ALA A 178 -22.45 -11.08 -11.42
CA ALA A 178 -22.24 -12.47 -11.80
C ALA A 178 -22.62 -13.47 -10.70
N ASN A 179 -22.36 -13.13 -9.42
CA ASN A 179 -22.80 -13.96 -8.30
C ASN A 179 -24.32 -13.98 -8.18
N THR A 180 -24.99 -12.83 -8.30
CA THR A 180 -26.45 -12.76 -8.27
C THR A 180 -27.07 -13.53 -9.44
N ASP A 181 -26.49 -13.43 -10.64
CA ASP A 181 -26.93 -14.20 -11.81
C ASP A 181 -26.73 -15.71 -11.60
N ALA A 182 -25.62 -16.12 -11.00
CA ALA A 182 -25.35 -17.52 -10.66
C ALA A 182 -26.34 -18.05 -9.61
N GLU A 183 -26.63 -17.27 -8.56
CA GLU A 183 -27.62 -17.62 -7.53
C GLU A 183 -29.04 -17.72 -8.12
N MET A 184 -29.41 -16.84 -9.06
CA MET A 184 -30.69 -16.90 -9.78
C MET A 184 -30.80 -18.13 -10.69
N LEU A 185 -29.71 -18.52 -11.36
CA LEU A 185 -29.66 -19.74 -12.17
C LEU A 185 -29.75 -21.01 -11.31
N ASP A 186 -29.14 -21.01 -10.13
CA ASP A 186 -29.24 -22.14 -9.18
C ASP A 186 -30.66 -22.26 -8.59
N ALA A 187 -31.30 -21.13 -8.28
CA ALA A 187 -32.68 -21.07 -7.77
C ALA A 187 -33.76 -21.43 -8.82
N THR A 188 -33.41 -21.49 -10.11
CA THR A 188 -34.33 -21.84 -11.21
C THR A 188 -34.17 -23.27 -11.71
N LYS A 189 -33.40 -24.12 -11.01
CA LYS A 189 -33.30 -25.54 -11.33
C LYS A 189 -34.68 -26.24 -11.26
N PRO A 190 -35.02 -27.09 -12.23
CA PRO A 190 -36.29 -27.82 -12.22
C PRO A 190 -36.41 -28.70 -10.97
N ILE A 191 -37.60 -28.74 -10.35
CA ILE A 191 -37.91 -29.51 -9.12
C ILE A 191 -37.46 -30.99 -9.21
N ALA A 192 -37.39 -31.57 -10.41
CA ALA A 192 -36.94 -32.94 -10.63
C ALA A 192 -35.45 -33.21 -10.29
N GLU A 193 -34.60 -32.17 -10.26
CA GLU A 193 -33.18 -32.31 -9.88
C GLU A 193 -32.95 -32.15 -8.36
N ILE A 194 -33.86 -31.47 -7.65
CA ILE A 194 -33.76 -31.24 -6.20
C ILE A 194 -34.16 -32.50 -5.40
N ILE A 195 -34.96 -33.40 -5.99
CA ILE A 195 -35.55 -34.57 -5.32
C ILE A 195 -34.66 -35.83 -5.44
N LYS A 196 -33.51 -35.76 -6.15
CA LYS A 196 -32.63 -36.92 -6.39
C LYS A 196 -31.38 -37.01 -5.50
N ASP A 197 -31.10 -36.01 -4.67
CA ASP A 197 -30.10 -36.05 -3.60
C ASP A 197 -30.74 -36.37 -2.24
#